data_AF-A0A9P6V342-F1
#
_entry.id   AF-A0A9P6V342-F1
#
_cell.length_a   1.000
_cell.length_b   1.000
_cell.length_c   1.000
_cell.angle_alpha   90.00
_cell.angle_beta   90.00
_cell.angle_gamma   90.00
#
_symmetry.space_group_name_H-M   'P 1'
#
loop_
_entity.id
_entity.type
_entity.pdbx_description
1 polymer ?
#
loop_
_entity_poly.entity_id
_entity_poly.type
_entity_poly.pdbx_seq_one_letter_code
_entity_poly.pdbx_strand_id
1 'polypeptide(L)'
;MDPIWAIENRQQAVDLLSKLYKSDKEWITDPGVKKAILGILRHISINTEKIIQDRAGILLQALTTSSTSSLPRAYPLHVRMSLPAGSPLLDRVLKDLALEYEPRKMMTRCHEEYCQTVYIPPQAKANLLVADNESSPLMDKVEEFLSSNRQVFLVLGDSGAGKSTFNRHLERVLWKAYMPGDRIPLFIGLPALKNPEKELITEHLKNYDFLKRQFKMIISCRSTYLGQNYRERFQPQPIDQYSSASPHLFQEAVIVPFSSSQIENYVEQFVLETKALPDVAKDSPDFTKLKLTRLNTYDAFICQWAHVGKIRLRSMPLEAEEQNVLDGLIECGFSQAVIDFLKNLAASIFQEQDGYSSVDYIQRLHGGKDPEPTFLRQSSPLARVGIRYSFIHHSLLEYFYPRHIFDAKASLDISKHPLSQRNLVKESSIIHFLAERVHYDPTFEQKLLQVIELSKTDSQASQAAANTITILVKAGIHFNGADLQSIKISGADLSDGQFDSAQLQGEDLRNTNLRNIWLCQADLSNAQMADIDFGELPYLQEDSA
;
A
#
# COMPACT_ATOMS: atom_id res chain seq x y z
N MET A 1 -45.90 -2.05 -23.28
CA MET A 1 -46.16 -3.00 -22.18
C MET A 1 -46.25 -4.37 -22.80
N ASP A 2 -45.51 -5.35 -22.30
CA ASP A 2 -45.55 -6.73 -22.79
C ASP A 2 -46.81 -7.43 -22.22
N PRO A 3 -47.75 -7.90 -23.06
CA PRO A 3 -49.00 -8.50 -22.63
C PRO A 3 -48.80 -9.87 -21.94
N ILE A 4 -47.61 -10.47 -22.05
CA ILE A 4 -47.27 -11.73 -21.37
C ILE A 4 -47.30 -11.56 -19.84
N TRP A 5 -47.12 -10.34 -19.34
CA TRP A 5 -47.18 -10.05 -17.91
C TRP A 5 -48.63 -9.95 -17.43
N ALA A 6 -48.94 -10.65 -16.34
CA ALA A 6 -50.22 -10.53 -15.66
C ALA A 6 -50.56 -9.06 -15.33
N ILE A 7 -51.85 -8.70 -15.42
CA ILE A 7 -52.34 -7.33 -15.18
C ILE A 7 -51.87 -6.83 -13.80
N GLU A 8 -51.91 -7.69 -12.79
CA GLU A 8 -51.45 -7.39 -11.43
C GLU A 8 -49.97 -7.00 -11.38
N ASN A 9 -49.09 -7.73 -12.09
CA ASN A 9 -47.65 -7.40 -12.16
C ASN A 9 -47.42 -6.06 -12.87
N ARG A 10 -48.19 -5.78 -13.93
CA ARG A 10 -48.14 -4.50 -14.65
C ARG A 10 -48.64 -3.33 -13.77
N GLN A 11 -49.65 -3.55 -12.93
CA GLN A 11 -50.12 -2.57 -11.94
C GLN A 11 -49.09 -2.32 -10.83
N GLN A 12 -48.47 -3.38 -10.29
CA GLN A 12 -47.41 -3.26 -9.28
C GLN A 12 -46.19 -2.49 -9.80
N ALA A 13 -45.82 -2.70 -11.07
CA ALA A 13 -44.74 -1.95 -11.72
C ALA A 13 -45.06 -0.44 -11.83
N VAL A 14 -46.32 -0.09 -12.12
CA VAL A 14 -46.78 1.31 -12.13
C VAL A 14 -46.77 1.93 -10.72
N ASP A 15 -47.18 1.17 -9.70
CA ASP A 15 -47.12 1.60 -8.30
C ASP A 15 -45.67 1.79 -7.80
N LEU A 16 -44.72 0.98 -8.29
CA LEU A 16 -43.30 1.11 -7.98
C LEU A 16 -42.75 2.47 -8.44
N LEU A 17 -43.14 2.96 -9.62
CA LEU A 17 -42.70 4.27 -10.13
C LEU A 17 -43.11 5.42 -9.18
N SER A 18 -44.31 5.35 -8.60
CA SER A 18 -44.76 6.34 -7.61
C SER A 18 -43.97 6.25 -6.30
N LYS A 19 -43.63 5.05 -5.84
CA LYS A 19 -42.76 4.88 -4.67
C LYS A 19 -41.34 5.38 -4.92
N LEU A 20 -40.79 5.11 -6.10
CA LEU A 20 -39.48 5.64 -6.50
C LEU A 20 -39.49 7.17 -6.55
N TYR A 21 -40.52 7.79 -7.12
CA TYR A 21 -40.63 9.25 -7.15
C TYR A 21 -40.60 9.91 -5.75
N LYS A 22 -41.11 9.20 -4.74
CA LYS A 22 -41.19 9.66 -3.34
C LYS A 22 -40.01 9.25 -2.47
N SER A 23 -39.07 8.45 -2.98
CA SER A 23 -37.97 7.93 -2.18
C SER A 23 -36.89 9.00 -1.99
N ASP A 24 -36.42 9.18 -0.76
CA ASP A 24 -35.38 10.17 -0.38
C ASP A 24 -33.94 9.72 -0.72
N LYS A 25 -33.78 8.92 -1.79
CA LYS A 25 -32.45 8.49 -2.23
C LYS A 25 -31.82 9.58 -3.11
N GLU A 26 -30.52 9.80 -2.97
CA GLU A 26 -29.77 10.88 -3.64
C GLU A 26 -29.88 10.90 -5.16
N TRP A 27 -30.08 9.75 -5.82
CA TRP A 27 -30.25 9.70 -7.28
C TRP A 27 -31.66 10.10 -7.76
N ILE A 28 -32.66 10.07 -6.88
CA ILE A 28 -34.05 10.48 -7.18
C ILE A 28 -34.25 11.99 -6.96
N THR A 29 -33.36 12.66 -6.21
CA THR A 29 -33.45 14.11 -6.00
C THR A 29 -33.06 14.90 -7.26
N ASP A 30 -32.43 14.26 -8.25
CA ASP A 30 -32.21 14.83 -9.58
C ASP A 30 -33.56 15.19 -10.27
N PRO A 31 -33.79 16.48 -10.60
CA PRO A 31 -35.00 16.92 -11.30
C PRO A 31 -35.27 16.19 -12.62
N GLY A 32 -34.21 15.74 -13.32
CA GLY A 32 -34.30 14.98 -14.56
C GLY A 32 -34.94 13.61 -14.37
N VAL A 33 -34.60 12.92 -13.28
CA VAL A 33 -35.15 11.59 -12.95
C VAL A 33 -36.63 11.70 -12.57
N LYS A 34 -37.00 12.68 -11.73
CA LYS A 34 -38.41 12.95 -11.40
C LYS A 34 -39.22 13.31 -12.64
N LYS A 35 -38.68 14.13 -13.54
CA LYS A 35 -39.31 14.47 -14.82
C LYS A 35 -39.46 13.25 -15.73
N ALA A 36 -38.48 12.36 -15.77
CA ALA A 36 -38.54 11.11 -16.54
C ALA A 36 -39.63 10.18 -16.01
N ILE A 37 -39.72 9.99 -14.68
CA ILE A 37 -40.77 9.17 -14.05
C ILE A 37 -42.17 9.70 -14.39
N LEU A 38 -42.39 11.02 -14.28
CA LEU A 38 -43.65 11.65 -14.66
C LEU A 38 -43.95 11.50 -16.16
N GLY A 39 -42.91 11.58 -17.01
CA GLY A 39 -43.02 11.32 -18.45
C GLY A 39 -43.47 9.89 -18.77
N ILE A 40 -42.90 8.90 -18.07
CA ILE A 40 -43.28 7.49 -18.20
C ILE A 40 -44.73 7.27 -17.75
N LEU A 41 -45.13 7.82 -16.59
CA LEU A 41 -46.51 7.71 -16.10
C LEU A 41 -47.52 8.35 -17.07
N ARG A 42 -47.20 9.52 -17.65
CA ARG A 42 -48.00 10.15 -18.70
C ARG A 42 -48.15 9.28 -19.95
N HIS A 43 -47.06 8.66 -20.39
CA HIS A 43 -47.12 7.78 -21.54
C HIS A 43 -47.99 6.55 -21.26
N ILE A 44 -47.86 5.95 -20.07
CA ILE A 44 -48.66 4.78 -19.66
C ILE A 44 -50.14 5.14 -19.55
N SER A 45 -50.48 6.32 -19.04
CA SER A 45 -51.88 6.76 -18.90
C SER A 45 -52.63 6.95 -20.22
N ILE A 46 -51.92 7.00 -21.36
CA ILE A 46 -52.52 7.25 -22.68
C ILE A 46 -52.47 6.01 -23.58
N ASN A 47 -51.41 5.20 -23.49
CA ASN A 47 -51.08 4.18 -24.51
C ASN A 47 -51.18 2.73 -24.00
N THR A 48 -51.99 2.43 -22.97
CA THR A 48 -52.10 1.07 -22.39
C THR A 48 -53.54 0.56 -22.22
N GLU A 49 -53.74 -0.63 -21.66
CA GLU A 49 -55.07 -1.16 -21.33
C GLU A 49 -55.75 -0.30 -20.26
N LYS A 50 -57.08 -0.12 -20.34
CA LYS A 50 -57.87 0.80 -19.52
C LYS A 50 -57.57 0.73 -18.01
N ILE A 51 -57.44 -0.49 -17.47
CA ILE A 51 -57.16 -0.74 -16.05
C ILE A 51 -55.78 -0.18 -15.62
N ILE A 52 -54.79 -0.23 -16.50
CA ILE A 52 -53.44 0.31 -16.26
C ILE A 52 -53.43 1.83 -16.48
N GLN A 53 -54.14 2.30 -17.50
CA GLN A 53 -54.30 3.74 -17.79
C GLN A 53 -54.90 4.48 -16.59
N ASP A 54 -56.02 3.97 -16.07
CA ASP A 54 -56.72 4.56 -14.93
C ASP A 54 -55.81 4.65 -13.70
N ARG A 55 -55.05 3.57 -13.43
CA ARG A 55 -54.11 3.55 -12.30
C ARG A 55 -52.95 4.54 -12.48
N ALA A 56 -52.35 4.60 -13.66
CA ALA A 56 -51.26 5.53 -13.96
C ALA A 56 -51.73 7.00 -13.92
N GLY A 57 -52.94 7.28 -14.42
CA GLY A 57 -53.56 8.61 -14.37
C GLY A 57 -53.80 9.10 -12.94
N ILE A 58 -54.34 8.24 -12.07
CA ILE A 58 -54.53 8.56 -10.64
C ILE A 58 -53.20 8.90 -9.95
N LEU A 59 -52.17 8.09 -10.18
CA LEU A 59 -50.84 8.34 -9.58
C LEU A 59 -50.19 9.61 -10.14
N LEU A 60 -50.29 9.84 -11.44
CA LEU A 60 -49.75 11.04 -12.08
C LEU A 60 -50.39 12.31 -11.53
N GLN A 61 -51.71 12.33 -11.37
CA GLN A 61 -52.42 13.44 -10.76
C GLN A 61 -51.94 13.66 -9.32
N ALA A 62 -51.93 12.61 -8.50
CA ALA A 62 -51.50 12.68 -7.11
C ALA A 62 -50.03 13.10 -6.90
N LEU A 63 -49.14 12.87 -7.87
CA LEU A 63 -47.74 13.28 -7.79
C LEU A 63 -47.49 14.71 -8.31
N THR A 64 -48.42 15.26 -9.10
CA THR A 64 -48.29 16.60 -9.72
C THR A 64 -49.07 17.68 -8.96
N THR A 65 -50.19 17.33 -8.35
CA THR A 65 -50.90 18.19 -7.39
C THR A 65 -50.41 17.86 -5.99
N SER A 66 -49.71 18.79 -5.34
CA SER A 66 -49.21 18.71 -3.95
C SER A 66 -50.32 18.69 -2.88
N SER A 67 -51.42 18.02 -3.16
CA SER A 67 -52.57 17.80 -2.28
C SER A 67 -52.47 16.40 -1.66
N THR A 68 -52.36 16.35 -0.33
CA THR A 68 -52.36 15.16 0.53
C THR A 68 -53.74 14.49 0.62
N SER A 69 -54.47 14.36 -0.49
CA SER A 69 -55.61 13.44 -0.55
C SER A 69 -55.07 12.01 -0.56
N SER A 70 -55.56 11.18 0.36
CA SER A 70 -55.14 9.79 0.54
C SER A 70 -55.06 9.05 -0.79
N LEU A 71 -53.84 8.75 -1.22
CA LEU A 71 -53.60 7.87 -2.35
C LEU A 71 -54.35 6.55 -2.12
N PRO A 72 -55.01 5.98 -3.14
CA PRO A 72 -55.60 4.66 -3.01
C PRO A 72 -54.51 3.68 -2.56
N ARG A 73 -54.85 2.82 -1.58
CA ARG A 73 -53.94 1.86 -0.94
C ARG A 73 -53.01 1.25 -2.00
N ALA A 74 -51.69 1.41 -1.82
CA ALA A 74 -50.71 0.84 -2.74
C ALA A 74 -50.95 -0.68 -2.86
N TYR A 75 -50.90 -1.22 -4.08
CA TYR A 75 -50.95 -2.66 -4.25
C TYR A 75 -49.79 -3.27 -3.44
N PRO A 76 -50.02 -4.32 -2.62
CA PRO A 76 -48.96 -4.87 -1.78
C PRO A 76 -47.82 -5.40 -2.65
N LEU A 77 -46.66 -4.73 -2.59
CA LEU A 77 -45.42 -5.15 -3.27
C LEU A 77 -44.77 -6.40 -2.63
N HIS A 78 -45.46 -7.07 -1.71
CA HIS A 78 -44.91 -8.16 -0.90
C HIS A 78 -44.97 -9.53 -1.59
N VAL A 79 -45.56 -9.61 -2.78
CA VAL A 79 -45.55 -10.84 -3.58
C VAL A 79 -44.30 -10.83 -4.46
N ARG A 80 -43.44 -11.86 -4.33
CA ARG A 80 -42.35 -12.09 -5.29
C ARG A 80 -42.97 -12.17 -6.69
N MET A 81 -42.70 -11.19 -7.54
CA MET A 81 -43.20 -11.18 -8.91
C MET A 81 -42.70 -12.42 -9.64
N SER A 82 -43.62 -13.23 -10.15
CA SER A 82 -43.30 -14.35 -11.02
C SER A 82 -42.80 -13.79 -12.35
N LEU A 83 -41.53 -14.04 -12.68
CA LEU A 83 -40.97 -13.65 -13.97
C LEU A 83 -41.54 -14.58 -15.06
N PRO A 84 -42.18 -14.06 -16.12
CA PRO A 84 -42.66 -14.89 -17.21
C PRO A 84 -41.46 -15.40 -18.02
N ALA A 85 -41.44 -16.71 -18.29
CA ALA A 85 -40.50 -17.30 -19.22
C ALA A 85 -40.80 -16.78 -20.65
N GLY A 86 -39.80 -16.21 -21.32
CA GLY A 86 -39.89 -15.83 -22.74
C GLY A 86 -40.43 -14.42 -23.03
N SER A 87 -40.45 -13.49 -22.07
CA SER A 87 -40.74 -12.07 -22.36
C SER A 87 -39.56 -11.44 -23.14
N PRO A 88 -39.75 -11.01 -24.42
CA PRO A 88 -38.67 -10.43 -25.22
C PRO A 88 -38.17 -9.11 -24.65
N LEU A 89 -39.05 -8.38 -23.95
CA LEU A 89 -38.72 -7.16 -23.22
C LEU A 89 -37.86 -7.46 -21.99
N LEU A 90 -38.19 -8.51 -21.22
CA LEU A 90 -37.37 -8.94 -20.10
C LEU A 90 -35.99 -9.42 -20.58
N ASP A 91 -35.92 -10.17 -21.68
CA ASP A 91 -34.65 -10.60 -22.27
C ASP A 91 -33.79 -9.42 -22.75
N ARG A 92 -34.41 -8.39 -23.33
CA ARG A 92 -33.71 -7.16 -23.75
C ARG A 92 -33.23 -6.35 -22.55
N VAL A 93 -34.08 -6.19 -21.53
CA VAL A 93 -33.74 -5.46 -20.30
C VAL A 93 -32.64 -6.17 -19.52
N LEU A 94 -32.70 -7.50 -19.38
CA LEU A 94 -31.66 -8.28 -18.69
C LEU A 94 -30.32 -8.27 -19.45
N LYS A 95 -30.35 -8.21 -20.79
CA LYS A 95 -29.14 -8.05 -21.60
C LYS A 95 -28.47 -6.68 -21.43
N ASP A 96 -29.24 -5.60 -21.28
CA ASP A 96 -28.71 -4.24 -21.10
C ASP A 96 -28.35 -3.91 -19.64
N LEU A 97 -29.14 -4.34 -18.64
CA LEU A 97 -28.96 -3.91 -17.24
C LEU A 97 -27.80 -4.59 -16.50
N ALA A 98 -27.50 -5.85 -16.84
CA ALA A 98 -26.51 -6.64 -16.10
C ALA A 98 -25.07 -6.14 -16.29
N LEU A 99 -24.80 -5.37 -17.34
CA LEU A 99 -23.47 -4.87 -17.67
C LEU A 99 -23.15 -3.49 -17.08
N GLU A 100 -24.14 -2.64 -16.77
CA GLU A 100 -23.87 -1.24 -16.38
C GLU A 100 -24.10 -0.90 -14.90
N TYR A 101 -24.91 -1.65 -14.16
CA TYR A 101 -25.22 -1.30 -12.77
C TYR A 101 -23.99 -1.40 -11.85
N GLU A 102 -23.25 -2.51 -11.91
CA GLU A 102 -22.06 -2.71 -11.06
C GLU A 102 -20.93 -1.72 -11.40
N PRO A 103 -20.57 -1.46 -12.67
CA PRO A 103 -19.60 -0.43 -13.01
C PRO A 103 -19.99 0.97 -12.53
N ARG A 104 -21.27 1.35 -12.67
CA ARG A 104 -21.76 2.66 -12.18
C ARG A 104 -21.64 2.78 -10.66
N LYS A 105 -21.98 1.72 -9.93
CA LYS A 105 -21.83 1.68 -8.46
C LYS A 105 -20.35 1.81 -8.04
N MET A 106 -19.43 1.15 -8.74
CA MET A 106 -18.00 1.31 -8.50
C MET A 106 -17.51 2.71 -8.83
N MET A 107 -17.97 3.30 -9.94
CA MET A 107 -17.63 4.68 -10.32
C MET A 107 -18.06 5.70 -9.25
N THR A 108 -19.28 5.59 -8.71
CA THR A 108 -19.78 6.45 -7.62
C THR A 108 -18.93 6.31 -6.37
N ARG A 109 -18.60 5.06 -5.97
CA ARG A 109 -17.72 4.79 -4.84
C ARG A 109 -16.34 5.43 -5.01
N CYS A 110 -15.73 5.32 -6.20
CA CYS A 110 -14.44 5.94 -6.51
C CYS A 110 -14.50 7.49 -6.45
N HIS A 111 -15.66 8.10 -6.72
CA HIS A 111 -15.84 9.55 -6.58
C HIS A 111 -15.96 10.00 -5.12
N GLU A 112 -16.62 9.20 -4.26
CA GLU A 112 -16.85 9.52 -2.85
C GLU A 112 -15.64 9.23 -1.95
N GLU A 113 -14.86 8.18 -2.22
CA GLU A 113 -13.78 7.73 -1.33
C GLU A 113 -12.48 8.57 -1.41
N TYR A 114 -12.34 9.52 -2.34
CA TYR A 114 -11.05 10.16 -2.61
C TYR A 114 -11.07 11.70 -2.72
N CYS A 115 -10.97 12.34 -1.56
CA CYS A 115 -10.60 13.76 -1.42
C CYS A 115 -9.15 13.88 -0.90
N GLN A 116 -8.15 13.53 -1.71
CA GLN A 116 -6.80 14.04 -1.44
C GLN A 116 -6.72 15.49 -1.92
N THR A 117 -6.46 16.41 -0.99
CA THR A 117 -6.27 17.83 -1.27
C THR A 117 -4.97 18.10 -2.04
N VAL A 118 -3.92 17.27 -1.84
CA VAL A 118 -2.61 17.44 -2.49
C VAL A 118 -2.12 16.09 -3.04
N TYR A 119 -1.86 16.01 -4.34
CA TYR A 119 -1.32 14.84 -5.04
C TYR A 119 -0.09 15.23 -5.86
N ILE A 120 1.01 14.48 -5.71
CA ILE A 120 2.24 14.70 -6.48
C ILE A 120 2.42 13.55 -7.46
N PRO A 121 2.44 13.82 -8.77
CA PRO A 121 2.70 12.81 -9.79
C PRO A 121 4.11 12.21 -9.61
N PRO A 122 4.24 10.88 -9.43
CA PRO A 122 5.55 10.24 -9.32
C PRO A 122 6.24 10.20 -10.69
N GLN A 123 7.56 10.33 -10.65
CA GLN A 123 8.43 10.06 -11.78
C GLN A 123 8.89 8.60 -11.73
N ALA A 124 9.22 8.02 -12.88
CA ALA A 124 9.70 6.66 -12.96
C ALA A 124 10.74 6.45 -14.07
N LYS A 125 11.69 5.56 -13.81
CA LYS A 125 12.66 5.05 -14.77
C LYS A 125 12.22 3.72 -15.35
N ALA A 126 12.84 3.29 -16.45
CA ALA A 126 12.38 2.12 -17.20
C ALA A 126 12.61 0.78 -16.48
N ASN A 127 13.68 0.66 -15.68
CA ASN A 127 13.99 -0.55 -14.90
C ASN A 127 15.01 -0.22 -13.79
N LEU A 128 15.38 -1.22 -12.99
CA LEU A 128 16.32 -1.05 -11.87
C LEU A 128 17.75 -0.69 -12.30
N LEU A 129 18.15 -1.01 -13.54
CA LEU A 129 19.51 -0.79 -14.07
C LEU A 129 19.71 0.62 -14.64
N VAL A 130 18.62 1.29 -14.99
CA VAL A 130 18.67 2.66 -15.53
C VAL A 130 18.96 3.65 -14.41
N ALA A 131 19.72 4.70 -14.71
CA ALA A 131 20.03 5.76 -13.76
C ALA A 131 18.80 6.67 -13.50
N ASP A 132 18.72 7.27 -12.32
CA ASP A 132 17.53 8.03 -11.88
C ASP A 132 17.30 9.34 -12.69
N ASN A 133 18.36 9.85 -13.33
CA ASN A 133 18.31 11.01 -14.21
C ASN A 133 17.56 10.75 -15.54
N GLU A 134 17.35 9.50 -15.94
CA GLU A 134 16.54 9.10 -17.10
C GLU A 134 15.10 8.75 -16.69
N SER A 135 14.49 9.62 -15.88
CA SER A 135 13.11 9.47 -15.42
C SER A 135 12.11 10.26 -16.27
N SER A 136 10.88 9.76 -16.29
CA SER A 136 9.73 10.38 -16.96
C SER A 136 8.48 10.21 -16.07
N PRO A 137 7.43 11.03 -16.23
CA PRO A 137 6.20 10.84 -15.47
C PRO A 137 5.67 9.41 -15.56
N LEU A 138 5.32 8.82 -14.42
CA LEU A 138 4.83 7.43 -14.41
C LEU A 138 3.51 7.28 -15.19
N MET A 139 2.67 8.33 -15.21
CA MET A 139 1.44 8.35 -16.00
C MET A 139 1.72 8.17 -17.50
N ASP A 140 2.71 8.85 -18.05
CA ASP A 140 3.06 8.74 -19.48
C ASP A 140 3.43 7.30 -19.86
N LYS A 141 4.21 6.62 -19.00
CA LYS A 141 4.55 5.19 -19.19
C LYS A 141 3.32 4.29 -19.12
N VAL A 142 2.37 4.61 -18.25
CA VAL A 142 1.10 3.87 -18.14
C VAL A 142 0.21 4.13 -19.36
N GLU A 143 0.15 5.35 -19.88
CA GLU A 143 -0.60 5.68 -21.10
C GLU A 143 -0.01 4.98 -22.33
N GLU A 144 1.32 4.94 -22.45
CA GLU A 144 2.03 4.13 -23.45
C GLU A 144 1.65 2.64 -23.32
N PHE A 145 1.70 2.11 -22.08
CA PHE A 145 1.29 0.74 -21.79
C PHE A 145 -0.16 0.49 -22.22
N LEU A 146 -1.10 1.35 -21.82
CA LEU A 146 -2.53 1.24 -22.10
C LEU A 146 -2.86 1.37 -23.59
N SER A 147 -2.02 2.05 -24.36
CA SER A 147 -2.14 2.19 -25.82
C SER A 147 -1.45 1.07 -26.62
N SER A 148 -0.50 0.35 -26.03
CA SER A 148 0.27 -0.71 -26.69
C SER A 148 -0.44 -2.07 -26.75
N ASN A 149 0.21 -3.11 -27.30
CA ASN A 149 -0.25 -4.50 -27.21
C ASN A 149 0.25 -5.24 -25.95
N ARG A 150 0.92 -4.53 -25.02
CA ARG A 150 1.42 -5.10 -23.76
C ARG A 150 0.26 -5.52 -22.85
N GLN A 151 0.48 -6.57 -22.07
CA GLN A 151 -0.52 -7.16 -21.18
C GLN A 151 -0.23 -6.91 -19.70
N VAL A 152 1.05 -6.89 -19.31
CA VAL A 152 1.45 -6.74 -17.91
C VAL A 152 2.36 -5.52 -17.75
N PHE A 153 2.01 -4.65 -16.81
CA PHE A 153 2.82 -3.51 -16.40
C PHE A 153 3.18 -3.62 -14.92
N LEU A 154 4.47 -3.68 -14.61
CA LEU A 154 4.97 -3.81 -13.25
C LEU A 154 5.48 -2.46 -12.72
N VAL A 155 4.83 -1.92 -11.69
CA VAL A 155 5.24 -0.71 -10.97
C VAL A 155 6.04 -1.09 -9.74
N LEU A 156 7.31 -0.69 -9.72
CA LEU A 156 8.23 -0.93 -8.61
C LEU A 156 8.54 0.35 -7.85
N GLY A 157 8.99 0.19 -6.61
CA GLY A 157 9.47 1.28 -5.78
C GLY A 157 9.48 0.90 -4.31
N ASP A 158 10.14 1.69 -3.49
CA ASP A 158 10.32 1.40 -2.07
C ASP A 158 9.06 1.64 -1.24
N SER A 159 9.10 1.21 0.02
CA SER A 159 8.03 1.48 0.99
C SER A 159 7.78 2.99 1.10
N GLY A 160 6.53 3.42 0.91
CA GLY A 160 6.19 4.85 0.93
C GLY A 160 6.45 5.64 -0.34
N ALA A 161 7.00 5.04 -1.42
CA ALA A 161 7.26 5.72 -2.69
C ALA A 161 5.99 6.19 -3.46
N GLY A 162 4.80 6.07 -2.89
CA GLY A 162 3.56 6.55 -3.51
C GLY A 162 2.84 5.57 -4.44
N LYS A 163 3.28 4.30 -4.57
CA LYS A 163 2.63 3.28 -5.41
C LYS A 163 1.11 3.16 -5.21
N SER A 164 0.66 3.01 -3.97
CA SER A 164 -0.77 2.87 -3.65
C SER A 164 -1.54 4.17 -3.94
N THR A 165 -0.91 5.32 -3.70
CA THR A 165 -1.48 6.64 -4.01
C THR A 165 -1.63 6.81 -5.52
N PHE A 166 -0.60 6.47 -6.28
CA PHE A 166 -0.62 6.46 -7.73
C PHE A 166 -1.70 5.53 -8.29
N ASN A 167 -1.80 4.29 -7.81
CA ASN A 167 -2.80 3.35 -8.32
C ASN A 167 -4.24 3.82 -8.05
N ARG A 168 -4.50 4.42 -6.88
CA ARG A 168 -5.82 5.02 -6.59
C ARG A 168 -6.11 6.23 -7.48
N HIS A 169 -5.09 7.06 -7.74
CA HIS A 169 -5.20 8.17 -8.67
C HIS A 169 -5.49 7.68 -10.10
N LEU A 170 -4.75 6.68 -10.57
CA LEU A 170 -4.92 6.04 -11.87
C LEU A 170 -6.31 5.43 -12.01
N GLU A 171 -6.77 4.65 -11.02
CA GLU A 171 -8.11 4.08 -11.00
C GLU A 171 -9.18 5.18 -11.18
N ARG A 172 -9.04 6.31 -10.46
CA ARG A 172 -9.94 7.45 -10.60
C ARG A 172 -9.91 8.06 -12.00
N VAL A 173 -8.72 8.27 -12.57
CA VAL A 173 -8.56 8.82 -13.93
C VAL A 173 -9.22 7.92 -14.96
N LEU A 174 -9.00 6.60 -14.85
CA LEU A 174 -9.60 5.61 -15.75
C LEU A 174 -11.12 5.54 -15.60
N TRP A 175 -11.65 5.59 -14.37
CA TRP A 175 -13.11 5.65 -14.15
C TRP A 175 -13.75 6.94 -14.66
N LYS A 176 -13.04 8.07 -14.60
CA LYS A 176 -13.52 9.34 -15.19
C LYS A 176 -13.56 9.29 -16.71
N ALA A 177 -12.64 8.57 -17.35
CA ALA A 177 -12.56 8.42 -18.80
C ALA A 177 -13.40 7.25 -19.33
N TYR A 178 -13.94 6.40 -18.46
CA TYR A 178 -14.65 5.17 -18.81
C TYR A 178 -15.88 5.44 -19.69
N MET A 179 -15.95 4.76 -20.84
CA MET A 179 -17.15 4.69 -21.67
C MET A 179 -17.79 3.30 -21.61
N PRO A 180 -19.12 3.19 -21.77
CA PRO A 180 -19.79 1.89 -21.82
C PRO A 180 -19.18 0.98 -22.88
N GLY A 181 -18.75 -0.22 -22.48
CA GLY A 181 -18.07 -1.19 -23.33
C GLY A 181 -16.54 -1.17 -23.25
N ASP A 182 -15.95 -0.18 -22.58
CA ASP A 182 -14.52 -0.14 -22.30
C ASP A 182 -14.11 -1.18 -21.25
N ARG A 183 -12.79 -1.38 -21.12
CA ARG A 183 -12.20 -2.19 -20.06
C ARG A 183 -12.54 -1.58 -18.70
N ILE A 184 -13.01 -2.42 -17.78
CA ILE A 184 -13.35 -2.02 -16.41
C ILE A 184 -12.06 -1.86 -15.61
N PRO A 185 -11.76 -0.66 -15.07
CA PRO A 185 -10.63 -0.48 -14.17
C PRO A 185 -10.91 -1.16 -12.83
N LEU A 186 -10.03 -2.07 -12.40
CA LEU A 186 -10.17 -2.77 -11.12
C LEU A 186 -8.88 -2.63 -10.32
N PHE A 187 -8.95 -1.93 -9.18
CA PHE A 187 -7.86 -1.93 -8.22
C PHE A 187 -7.97 -3.11 -7.24
N ILE A 188 -6.97 -3.99 -7.27
CA ILE A 188 -6.84 -5.08 -6.30
C ILE A 188 -5.62 -4.81 -5.42
N GLY A 189 -5.88 -4.51 -4.15
CA GLY A 189 -4.83 -4.44 -3.14
C GLY A 189 -4.29 -5.83 -2.83
N LEU A 190 -3.05 -6.11 -3.24
CA LEU A 190 -2.31 -7.35 -2.96
C LEU A 190 -1.89 -7.63 -1.49
N PRO A 191 -2.04 -6.78 -0.44
CA PRO A 191 -1.56 -7.07 0.92
C PRO A 191 -2.20 -8.27 1.66
N ALA A 192 -2.99 -9.12 1.02
CA ALA A 192 -3.69 -10.25 1.65
C ALA A 192 -3.09 -11.63 1.37
N LEU A 193 -2.04 -11.73 0.54
CA LEU A 193 -1.47 -13.03 0.16
C LEU A 193 -0.25 -13.36 1.03
N LYS A 194 -0.30 -14.52 1.69
CA LYS A 194 0.73 -15.03 2.60
C LYS A 194 2.03 -15.41 1.86
N ASN A 195 1.97 -15.54 0.52
CA ASN A 195 3.09 -15.89 -0.38
C ASN A 195 2.97 -15.26 -1.79
N PRO A 196 3.33 -13.98 -1.99
CA PRO A 196 3.26 -13.33 -3.30
C PRO A 196 4.18 -13.97 -4.35
N GLU A 197 5.21 -14.72 -3.96
CA GLU A 197 6.16 -15.34 -4.89
C GLU A 197 5.61 -16.56 -5.64
N LYS A 198 4.59 -17.25 -5.10
CA LYS A 198 4.05 -18.49 -5.66
C LYS A 198 2.62 -18.37 -6.19
N GLU A 199 1.85 -17.39 -5.71
CA GLU A 199 0.37 -17.41 -5.84
C GLU A 199 -0.23 -16.18 -6.54
N LEU A 200 0.55 -15.13 -6.81
CA LEU A 200 0.03 -13.80 -7.19
C LEU A 200 -0.78 -13.79 -8.49
N ILE A 201 -0.32 -14.54 -9.49
CA ILE A 201 -0.89 -14.58 -10.83
C ILE A 201 -1.57 -15.93 -11.05
N THR A 202 -0.90 -17.02 -10.71
CA THR A 202 -1.34 -18.38 -11.07
C THR A 202 -2.59 -18.84 -10.31
N GLU A 203 -2.74 -18.49 -9.02
CA GLU A 203 -3.87 -18.94 -8.21
C GLU A 203 -5.07 -17.99 -8.31
N HIS A 204 -4.82 -16.68 -8.41
CA HIS A 204 -5.86 -15.67 -8.60
C HIS A 204 -6.44 -15.65 -10.02
N LEU A 205 -5.64 -15.87 -11.08
CA LEU A 205 -6.16 -15.84 -12.45
C LEU A 205 -6.79 -17.17 -12.90
N LYS A 206 -6.34 -18.32 -12.38
CA LYS A 206 -6.94 -19.63 -12.72
C LYS A 206 -8.36 -19.80 -12.20
N ASN A 207 -8.68 -19.22 -11.04
CA ASN A 207 -9.98 -19.40 -10.39
C ASN A 207 -11.14 -18.65 -11.06
N TYR A 208 -10.87 -17.76 -12.03
CA TYR A 208 -11.91 -16.92 -12.62
C TYR A 208 -12.10 -17.09 -14.15
N ASP A 209 -11.47 -18.09 -14.78
CA ASP A 209 -11.67 -18.38 -16.22
C ASP A 209 -11.42 -17.15 -17.14
N PHE A 210 -10.62 -16.18 -16.67
CA PHE A 210 -10.38 -14.88 -17.33
C PHE A 210 -9.42 -14.94 -18.53
N LEU A 211 -8.79 -16.10 -18.76
CA LEU A 211 -7.80 -16.31 -19.84
C LEU A 211 -8.37 -16.17 -21.26
N LYS A 212 -9.70 -16.10 -21.42
CA LYS A 212 -10.37 -15.91 -22.73
C LYS A 212 -10.66 -14.46 -23.10
N ARG A 213 -10.42 -13.46 -22.22
CA ARG A 213 -10.67 -12.04 -22.49
C ARG A 213 -9.36 -11.24 -22.61
N GLN A 214 -9.31 -10.23 -23.47
CA GLN A 214 -8.16 -9.32 -23.60
C GLN A 214 -8.09 -8.38 -22.38
N PHE A 215 -7.28 -8.70 -21.38
CA PHE A 215 -7.04 -7.86 -20.21
C PHE A 215 -5.66 -7.19 -20.25
N LYS A 216 -5.57 -6.04 -19.57
CA LYS A 216 -4.31 -5.41 -19.19
C LYS A 216 -4.23 -5.38 -17.67
N MET A 217 -3.09 -5.77 -17.13
CA MET A 217 -2.87 -5.90 -15.70
C MET A 217 -1.74 -4.99 -15.27
N ILE A 218 -2.00 -4.16 -14.26
CA ILE A 218 -1.00 -3.32 -13.62
C ILE A 218 -0.73 -3.91 -12.24
N ILE A 219 0.50 -4.34 -11.99
CA ILE A 219 0.93 -4.91 -10.71
C ILE A 219 1.85 -3.89 -10.04
N SER A 220 1.54 -3.49 -8.81
CA SER A 220 2.48 -2.70 -8.00
C SER A 220 3.11 -3.56 -6.92
N CYS A 221 4.44 -3.57 -6.85
CA CYS A 221 5.18 -4.36 -5.86
C CYS A 221 6.31 -3.53 -5.24
N ARG A 222 6.81 -3.98 -4.08
CA ARG A 222 8.09 -3.48 -3.58
C ARG A 222 9.21 -4.16 -4.34
N SER A 223 10.24 -3.38 -4.66
CA SER A 223 11.51 -3.86 -5.20
C SER A 223 12.09 -5.00 -4.36
N THR A 224 12.04 -4.88 -3.03
CA THR A 224 12.63 -5.84 -2.07
C THR A 224 11.96 -7.22 -2.05
N TYR A 225 10.72 -7.35 -2.51
CA TYR A 225 10.02 -8.64 -2.58
C TYR A 225 10.32 -9.41 -3.88
N LEU A 226 11.19 -8.87 -4.72
CA LEU A 226 11.56 -9.48 -5.98
C LEU A 226 12.93 -10.16 -5.81
N GLY A 227 12.94 -11.49 -5.87
CA GLY A 227 14.17 -12.26 -6.01
C GLY A 227 14.83 -12.06 -7.37
N GLN A 228 16.01 -12.67 -7.54
CA GLN A 228 16.69 -12.73 -8.84
C GLN A 228 15.76 -13.39 -9.89
N ASN A 229 15.83 -12.91 -11.13
CA ASN A 229 15.01 -13.37 -12.27
C ASN A 229 13.49 -13.20 -12.09
N TYR A 230 13.04 -12.25 -11.25
CA TYR A 230 11.61 -12.01 -11.05
C TYR A 230 10.82 -11.76 -12.34
N ARG A 231 11.44 -11.17 -13.37
CA ARG A 231 10.79 -10.86 -14.65
C ARG A 231 10.15 -12.09 -15.29
N GLU A 232 10.79 -13.26 -15.19
CA GLU A 232 10.25 -14.52 -15.71
C GLU A 232 8.92 -14.91 -15.04
N ARG A 233 8.71 -14.49 -13.78
CA ARG A 233 7.47 -14.75 -13.03
C ARG A 233 6.30 -13.88 -13.48
N PHE A 234 6.57 -12.73 -14.10
CA PHE A 234 5.55 -11.76 -14.53
C PHE A 234 5.35 -11.73 -16.06
N GLN A 235 6.22 -12.38 -16.82
CA GLN A 235 6.05 -12.50 -18.26
C GLN A 235 4.88 -13.44 -18.59
N PRO A 236 3.91 -13.01 -19.42
CA PRO A 236 2.85 -13.89 -19.89
C PRO A 236 3.45 -15.09 -20.62
N GLN A 237 3.02 -16.30 -20.25
CA GLN A 237 3.38 -17.48 -21.03
C GLN A 237 2.62 -17.50 -22.35
N PRO A 238 3.26 -17.96 -23.44
CA PRO A 238 2.60 -18.09 -24.72
C PRO A 238 1.44 -19.10 -24.66
N ILE A 239 0.39 -18.82 -25.44
CA ILE A 239 -0.82 -19.65 -25.54
C ILE A 239 -0.53 -20.98 -26.24
N ASP A 240 0.54 -21.04 -27.05
CA ASP A 240 0.92 -22.22 -27.84
C ASP A 240 2.29 -22.79 -27.43
N GLN A 241 2.38 -24.12 -27.41
CA GLN A 241 3.56 -24.92 -27.02
C GLN A 241 4.81 -24.71 -27.92
N TYR A 242 4.68 -23.93 -29.00
CA TYR A 242 5.75 -23.63 -29.96
C TYR A 242 6.25 -22.17 -29.89
N SER A 243 5.63 -21.31 -29.08
CA SER A 243 6.11 -19.93 -28.90
C SER A 243 7.08 -19.86 -27.72
N SER A 244 8.22 -19.22 -27.91
CA SER A 244 9.12 -18.83 -26.81
C SER A 244 8.47 -17.72 -25.96
N ALA A 245 8.99 -17.49 -24.75
CA ALA A 245 8.59 -16.37 -23.89
C ALA A 245 8.39 -15.08 -24.72
N SER A 246 7.34 -14.31 -24.41
CA SER A 246 6.93 -13.11 -25.17
C SER A 246 7.32 -11.84 -24.42
N PRO A 247 8.61 -11.46 -24.37
CA PRO A 247 9.10 -10.33 -23.58
C PRO A 247 8.45 -8.99 -24.00
N HIS A 248 7.97 -8.90 -25.25
CA HIS A 248 7.27 -7.73 -25.78
C HIS A 248 5.90 -7.47 -25.12
N LEU A 249 5.33 -8.43 -24.39
CA LEU A 249 4.05 -8.25 -23.67
C LEU A 249 4.20 -7.69 -22.26
N PHE A 250 5.43 -7.59 -21.76
CA PHE A 250 5.76 -7.13 -20.42
C PHE A 250 6.44 -5.76 -20.47
N GLN A 251 6.08 -4.90 -19.52
CA GLN A 251 6.75 -3.62 -19.28
C GLN A 251 6.87 -3.39 -17.78
N GLU A 252 7.92 -2.69 -17.38
CA GLU A 252 8.10 -2.28 -16.00
C GLU A 252 8.44 -0.79 -15.92
N ALA A 253 8.24 -0.24 -14.73
CA ALA A 253 8.63 1.11 -14.36
C ALA A 253 8.99 1.13 -12.87
N VAL A 254 10.10 1.78 -12.53
CA VAL A 254 10.54 1.94 -11.14
C VAL A 254 10.34 3.40 -10.75
N ILE A 255 9.52 3.66 -9.72
CA ILE A 255 9.33 5.00 -9.18
C ILE A 255 10.68 5.51 -8.65
N VAL A 256 11.09 6.68 -9.12
CA VAL A 256 12.29 7.36 -8.62
C VAL A 256 11.95 8.23 -7.41
N PRO A 257 12.93 8.55 -6.55
CA PRO A 257 12.75 9.52 -5.47
C PRO A 257 12.21 10.86 -6.00
N PHE A 258 11.36 11.53 -5.21
CA PHE A 258 10.88 12.87 -5.55
C PHE A 258 12.04 13.87 -5.59
N SER A 259 12.03 14.80 -6.55
CA SER A 259 13.00 15.88 -6.59
C SER A 259 12.81 16.85 -5.42
N SER A 260 13.86 17.60 -5.06
CA SER A 260 13.76 18.64 -4.03
C SER A 260 12.64 19.64 -4.33
N SER A 261 12.45 20.02 -5.60
CA SER A 261 11.37 20.91 -6.03
C SER A 261 9.97 20.32 -5.84
N GLN A 262 9.78 19.01 -6.05
CA GLN A 262 8.51 18.33 -5.77
C GLN A 262 8.22 18.30 -4.27
N ILE A 263 9.25 18.06 -3.46
CA ILE A 263 9.15 18.04 -2.00
C ILE A 263 8.84 19.43 -1.44
N GLU A 264 9.54 20.47 -1.89
CA GLU A 264 9.31 21.86 -1.47
C GLU A 264 7.87 22.30 -1.77
N ASN A 265 7.40 22.06 -3.00
CA ASN A 265 6.02 22.37 -3.38
C ASN A 265 4.99 21.58 -2.54
N TYR A 266 5.27 20.31 -2.22
CA TYR A 266 4.43 19.54 -1.30
C TYR A 266 4.33 20.22 0.06
N VAL A 267 5.48 20.56 0.64
CA VAL A 267 5.59 21.09 1.99
C VAL A 267 4.91 22.45 2.06
N GLU A 268 5.13 23.32 1.07
CA GLU A 268 4.45 24.60 0.96
C GLU A 268 2.92 24.43 0.91
N GLN A 269 2.41 23.60 0.00
CA GLN A 269 0.96 23.41 -0.11
C GLN A 269 0.36 22.74 1.13
N PHE A 270 0.98 21.66 1.62
CA PHE A 270 0.41 20.84 2.68
C PHE A 270 0.56 21.49 4.06
N VAL A 271 1.73 22.03 4.41
CA VAL A 271 1.97 22.57 5.77
C VAL A 271 1.27 23.91 5.97
N LEU A 272 1.23 24.78 4.95
CA LEU A 272 0.49 26.05 5.03
C LEU A 272 -1.02 25.82 5.13
N GLU A 273 -1.57 24.83 4.43
CA GLU A 273 -3.01 24.55 4.45
C GLU A 273 -3.47 23.75 5.68
N THR A 274 -2.68 22.79 6.17
CA THR A 274 -3.16 21.80 7.15
C THR A 274 -2.73 22.05 8.59
N LYS A 275 -1.76 22.94 8.86
CA LYS A 275 -1.11 23.09 10.19
C LYS A 275 -0.64 21.75 10.79
N ALA A 276 -0.38 20.75 9.95
CA ALA A 276 0.10 19.45 10.40
C ALA A 276 1.54 19.60 10.94
N LEU A 277 1.82 19.01 12.12
CA LEU A 277 3.10 19.12 12.86
C LEU A 277 3.39 20.51 13.48
N PRO A 278 2.50 21.00 14.36
CA PRO A 278 2.68 22.31 15.00
C PRO A 278 3.97 22.40 15.83
N ASP A 279 4.46 21.29 16.38
CA ASP A 279 5.69 21.29 17.19
C ASP A 279 6.97 21.40 16.34
N VAL A 280 6.94 20.96 15.08
CA VAL A 280 8.07 21.09 14.15
C VAL A 280 8.11 22.49 13.53
N ALA A 281 6.94 23.08 13.29
CA ALA A 281 6.80 24.42 12.72
C ALA A 281 7.00 25.57 13.75
N LYS A 282 7.14 25.26 15.04
CA LYS A 282 7.33 26.26 16.12
C LYS A 282 8.68 26.97 16.05
N ASP A 283 9.74 26.27 15.63
CA ASP A 283 11.12 26.74 15.79
C ASP A 283 11.68 27.46 14.56
N SER A 284 11.01 27.38 13.40
CA SER A 284 11.37 28.18 12.22
C SER A 284 10.20 28.26 11.24
N PRO A 285 9.76 29.47 10.82
CA PRO A 285 8.83 29.65 9.70
C PRO A 285 9.49 29.34 8.34
N ASP A 286 10.82 29.17 8.32
CA ASP A 286 11.61 28.82 7.15
C ASP A 286 11.95 27.32 7.17
N PHE A 287 11.16 26.53 6.43
CA PHE A 287 11.29 25.08 6.32
C PHE A 287 12.59 24.64 5.63
N THR A 288 13.25 25.53 4.89
CA THR A 288 14.54 25.24 4.24
C THR A 288 15.70 25.09 5.23
N LYS A 289 15.55 25.63 6.45
CA LYS A 289 16.55 25.53 7.53
C LYS A 289 16.29 24.38 8.51
N LEU A 290 15.10 23.80 8.49
CA LEU A 290 14.75 22.63 9.28
C LEU A 290 15.38 21.39 8.64
N LYS A 291 16.45 20.85 9.25
CA LYS A 291 16.97 19.52 8.92
C LYS A 291 15.99 18.45 9.40
N LEU A 292 14.88 18.29 8.69
CA LEU A 292 13.87 17.26 8.91
C LEU A 292 14.40 15.93 8.35
N THR A 293 14.87 15.06 9.24
CA THR A 293 15.15 13.67 8.88
C THR A 293 13.86 12.86 8.87
N ARG A 294 13.87 11.73 8.15
CA ARG A 294 12.76 10.78 8.18
C ARG A 294 12.52 10.31 9.61
N LEU A 295 13.59 10.05 10.37
CA LEU A 295 13.50 9.69 11.77
C LEU A 295 12.75 10.75 12.62
N ASN A 296 13.17 12.01 12.58
CA ASN A 296 12.55 13.05 13.41
C ASN A 296 11.07 13.28 13.04
N THR A 297 10.73 13.12 11.76
CA THR A 297 9.33 13.22 11.30
C THR A 297 8.46 12.12 11.90
N TYR A 298 8.94 10.88 11.90
CA TYR A 298 8.21 9.75 12.50
C TYR A 298 8.15 9.87 14.03
N ASP A 299 9.23 10.32 14.67
CA ASP A 299 9.27 10.57 16.10
C ASP A 299 8.19 11.60 16.51
N ALA A 300 8.14 12.73 15.81
CA ALA A 300 7.14 13.78 16.04
C ALA A 300 5.71 13.27 15.79
N PHE A 301 5.49 12.55 14.68
CA PHE A 301 4.19 11.98 14.35
C PHE A 301 3.68 11.02 15.44
N ILE A 302 4.53 10.10 15.91
CA ILE A 302 4.14 9.11 16.91
C ILE A 302 3.91 9.76 18.28
N CYS A 303 4.76 10.70 18.68
CA CYS A 303 4.56 11.47 19.91
C CYS A 303 3.22 12.22 19.89
N GLN A 304 2.89 12.86 18.76
CA GLN A 304 1.62 13.55 18.59
C GLN A 304 0.44 12.59 18.58
N TRP A 305 0.56 11.44 17.90
CA TRP A 305 -0.49 10.42 17.86
C TRP A 305 -0.81 9.89 19.25
N ALA A 306 0.22 9.52 20.03
CA ALA A 306 0.07 9.06 21.40
C ALA A 306 -0.53 10.15 22.30
N HIS A 307 -0.13 11.41 22.10
CA HIS A 307 -0.69 12.55 22.83
C HIS A 307 -2.19 12.73 22.57
N VAL A 308 -2.62 12.68 21.31
CA VAL A 308 -4.04 12.76 20.93
C VAL A 308 -4.82 11.55 21.48
N GLY A 309 -4.22 10.35 21.44
CA GLY A 309 -4.79 9.15 22.06
C GLY A 309 -5.04 9.32 23.56
N LYS A 310 -4.07 9.87 24.28
CA LYS A 310 -4.19 10.20 25.72
C LYS A 310 -5.35 11.17 26.00
N ILE A 311 -5.46 12.24 25.23
CA ILE A 311 -6.57 13.22 25.38
C ILE A 311 -7.92 12.53 25.15
N ARG A 312 -8.01 11.70 24.11
CA ARG A 312 -9.23 10.96 23.79
C ARG A 312 -9.63 10.03 24.94
N LEU A 313 -8.70 9.25 25.48
CA LEU A 313 -8.97 8.36 26.62
C LEU A 313 -9.43 9.12 27.87
N ARG A 314 -8.82 10.28 28.18
CA ARG A 314 -9.27 11.14 29.31
C ARG A 314 -10.69 11.67 29.16
N SER A 315 -11.18 11.80 27.92
CA SER A 315 -12.53 12.28 27.63
C SER A 315 -13.57 11.16 27.59
N MET A 316 -13.15 9.89 27.68
CA MET A 316 -14.07 8.75 27.66
C MET A 316 -14.67 8.51 29.05
N PRO A 317 -15.93 8.07 29.13
CA PRO A 317 -16.50 7.61 30.39
C PRO A 317 -15.90 6.24 30.73
N LEU A 318 -14.98 6.20 31.70
CA LEU A 318 -14.30 4.99 32.19
C LEU A 318 -14.81 4.60 33.58
N GLU A 319 -14.77 3.30 33.89
CA GLU A 319 -15.04 2.80 35.24
C GLU A 319 -13.90 3.16 36.21
N ALA A 320 -14.15 3.11 37.53
CA ALA A 320 -13.14 3.52 38.53
C ALA A 320 -11.84 2.69 38.46
N GLU A 321 -11.94 1.39 38.16
CA GLU A 321 -10.77 0.51 37.99
C GLU A 321 -9.96 0.89 36.73
N GLU A 322 -10.65 1.20 35.63
CA GLU A 322 -10.05 1.64 34.37
C GLU A 322 -9.37 3.01 34.50
N GLN A 323 -9.98 3.93 35.24
CA GLN A 323 -9.45 5.26 35.50
C GLN A 323 -8.12 5.18 36.28
N ASN A 324 -8.05 4.33 37.30
CA ASN A 324 -6.82 4.13 38.08
C ASN A 324 -5.66 3.60 37.22
N VAL A 325 -5.95 2.67 36.29
CA VAL A 325 -4.93 2.16 35.35
C VAL A 325 -4.47 3.25 34.37
N LEU A 326 -5.40 4.06 33.86
CA LEU A 326 -5.06 5.17 32.97
C LEU A 326 -4.19 6.21 33.69
N ASP A 327 -4.51 6.56 34.93
CA ASP A 327 -3.74 7.52 35.71
C ASP A 327 -2.33 6.99 36.00
N GLY A 328 -2.20 5.70 36.34
CA GLY A 328 -0.89 5.04 36.49
C GLY A 328 -0.05 5.06 35.21
N LEU A 329 -0.65 4.80 34.04
CA LEU A 329 0.04 4.89 32.75
C LEU A 329 0.50 6.33 32.44
N ILE A 330 -0.26 7.32 32.87
CA ILE A 330 0.08 8.73 32.67
C ILE A 330 1.26 9.13 33.55
N GLU A 331 1.25 8.74 34.83
CA GLU A 331 2.34 8.99 35.77
C GLU A 331 3.65 8.34 35.32
N CYS A 332 3.59 7.12 34.78
CA CYS A 332 4.76 6.39 34.27
C CYS A 332 5.24 6.84 32.87
N GLY A 333 4.52 7.77 32.21
CA GLY A 333 4.87 8.26 30.88
C GLY A 333 4.11 7.57 29.73
N PHE A 334 2.85 7.97 29.55
CA PHE A 334 1.92 7.37 28.58
C PHE A 334 2.49 7.23 27.15
N SER A 335 3.12 8.28 26.62
CA SER A 335 3.65 8.25 25.25
C SER A 335 4.76 7.22 25.09
N GLN A 336 5.60 7.05 26.11
CA GLN A 336 6.66 6.06 26.10
C GLN A 336 6.07 4.64 26.19
N ALA A 337 5.05 4.43 27.02
CA ALA A 337 4.34 3.15 27.09
C ALA A 337 3.71 2.75 25.73
N VAL A 338 3.10 3.69 25.00
CA VAL A 338 2.58 3.45 23.64
C VAL A 338 3.70 3.08 22.67
N ILE A 339 4.83 3.79 22.74
CA ILE A 339 6.01 3.51 21.90
C ILE A 339 6.56 2.11 22.18
N ASP A 340 6.71 1.73 23.45
CA ASP A 340 7.23 0.42 23.86
C ASP A 340 6.28 -0.71 23.48
N PHE A 341 4.97 -0.49 23.62
CA PHE A 341 3.96 -1.41 23.10
C PHE A 341 4.10 -1.64 21.58
N LEU A 342 4.22 -0.56 20.79
CA LEU A 342 4.34 -0.66 19.33
C LEU A 342 5.67 -1.29 18.87
N LYS A 343 6.77 -1.00 19.58
CA LYS A 343 8.07 -1.66 19.37
C LYS A 343 7.98 -3.16 19.58
N ASN A 344 7.42 -3.57 20.72
CA ASN A 344 7.27 -4.99 21.05
C ASN A 344 6.33 -5.70 20.07
N LEU A 345 5.26 -5.03 19.65
CA LEU A 345 4.38 -5.53 18.59
C LEU A 345 5.14 -5.71 17.26
N ALA A 346 5.92 -4.72 16.84
CA ALA A 346 6.72 -4.80 15.62
C ALA A 346 7.73 -5.96 15.66
N ALA A 347 8.46 -6.12 16.77
CA ALA A 347 9.38 -7.23 16.98
C ALA A 347 8.67 -8.59 16.87
N SER A 348 7.48 -8.71 17.47
CA SER A 348 6.67 -9.94 17.40
C SER A 348 6.23 -10.26 15.98
N ILE A 349 5.82 -9.25 15.20
CA ILE A 349 5.39 -9.44 13.80
C ILE A 349 6.56 -9.93 12.94
N PHE A 350 7.76 -9.37 13.10
CA PHE A 350 8.93 -9.85 12.38
C PHE A 350 9.33 -11.26 12.79
N GLN A 351 9.20 -11.62 14.08
CA GLN A 351 9.56 -12.94 14.58
C GLN A 351 8.55 -14.03 14.18
N GLU A 352 7.24 -13.74 14.25
CA GLU A 352 6.17 -14.74 14.04
C GLU A 352 5.66 -14.78 12.60
N GLN A 353 5.81 -13.68 11.85
CA GLN A 353 5.18 -13.49 10.55
C GLN A 353 6.13 -12.88 9.52
N ASP A 354 7.45 -12.96 9.72
CA ASP A 354 8.45 -12.59 8.72
C ASP A 354 8.32 -11.13 8.18
N GLY A 355 7.65 -10.25 8.94
CA GLY A 355 7.38 -8.86 8.55
C GLY A 355 6.08 -8.63 7.77
N TYR A 356 5.24 -9.66 7.55
CA TYR A 356 3.93 -9.50 6.92
C TYR A 356 2.97 -8.68 7.83
N SER A 357 2.44 -7.58 7.31
CA SER A 357 1.64 -6.61 8.10
C SER A 357 0.27 -7.11 8.57
N SER A 358 -0.19 -8.24 8.04
CA SER A 358 -1.47 -8.86 8.38
C SER A 358 -1.31 -9.72 9.62
N VAL A 359 -1.51 -9.11 10.78
CA VAL A 359 -1.38 -9.82 12.05
C VAL A 359 -2.60 -10.69 12.29
N ASP A 360 -2.44 -12.01 12.11
CA ASP A 360 -3.33 -12.97 12.73
C ASP A 360 -3.32 -12.72 14.26
N TYR A 361 -4.51 -12.56 14.83
CA TYR A 361 -4.81 -12.28 16.24
C TYR A 361 -3.65 -12.60 17.24
N ILE A 362 -2.75 -11.64 17.47
CA ILE A 362 -1.66 -11.79 18.44
C ILE A 362 -2.27 -11.70 19.85
N GLN A 363 -2.01 -12.68 20.71
CA GLN A 363 -2.49 -12.71 22.11
C GLN A 363 -2.14 -11.43 22.89
N ARG A 364 -1.01 -10.77 22.58
CA ARG A 364 -0.59 -9.48 23.17
C ARG A 364 -1.48 -8.29 22.81
N LEU A 365 -2.34 -8.43 21.80
CA LEU A 365 -3.36 -7.44 21.45
C LEU A 365 -4.64 -7.61 22.29
N HIS A 366 -4.71 -8.60 23.19
CA HIS A 366 -5.82 -8.69 24.13
C HIS A 366 -5.59 -7.80 25.34
N GLY A 367 -6.57 -6.95 25.63
CA GLY A 367 -6.87 -6.66 27.03
C GLY A 367 -7.61 -7.88 27.55
N GLY A 368 -7.01 -8.63 28.47
CA GLY A 368 -7.73 -9.66 29.21
C GLY A 368 -8.74 -9.00 30.16
N LYS A 369 -8.60 -9.25 31.47
CA LYS A 369 -9.22 -8.38 32.49
C LYS A 369 -8.47 -7.06 32.69
N ASP A 370 -7.28 -6.95 32.11
CA ASP A 370 -6.42 -5.77 32.19
C ASP A 370 -6.79 -4.74 31.11
N PRO A 371 -7.18 -3.51 31.49
CA PRO A 371 -7.51 -2.46 30.53
C PRO A 371 -6.28 -1.83 29.86
N GLU A 372 -5.07 -1.97 30.40
CA GLU A 372 -3.85 -1.32 29.88
C GLU A 372 -3.57 -1.65 28.39
N PRO A 373 -3.51 -2.93 27.96
CA PRO A 373 -3.29 -3.26 26.54
C PRO A 373 -4.37 -2.68 25.62
N THR A 374 -5.59 -2.50 26.13
CA THR A 374 -6.68 -1.88 25.37
C THR A 374 -6.45 -0.38 25.19
N PHE A 375 -6.02 0.34 26.22
CA PHE A 375 -5.69 1.76 26.12
C PHE A 375 -4.51 2.02 25.18
N LEU A 376 -3.45 1.22 25.29
CA LEU A 376 -2.28 1.32 24.42
C LEU A 376 -2.66 1.03 22.96
N ARG A 377 -3.48 0.01 22.71
CA ARG A 377 -3.98 -0.34 21.37
C ARG A 377 -4.85 0.76 20.76
N GLN A 378 -5.79 1.34 21.54
CA GLN A 378 -6.66 2.42 21.07
C GLN A 378 -5.92 3.73 20.80
N SER A 379 -4.78 3.93 21.47
CA SER A 379 -3.90 5.08 21.30
C SER A 379 -2.77 4.84 20.30
N SER A 380 -2.79 3.71 19.60
CA SER A 380 -1.79 3.33 18.60
C SER A 380 -2.30 3.56 17.17
N PRO A 381 -1.40 3.80 16.20
CA PRO A 381 -1.73 3.92 14.77
C PRO A 381 -1.97 2.54 14.13
N LEU A 382 -3.01 1.85 14.60
CA LEU A 382 -3.42 0.52 14.15
C LEU A 382 -4.79 0.57 13.47
N ALA A 383 -4.92 -0.11 12.34
CA ALA A 383 -6.17 -0.36 11.65
C ALA A 383 -6.70 -1.75 12.04
N ARG A 384 -8.02 -1.87 12.20
CA ARG A 384 -8.71 -3.13 12.48
C ARG A 384 -9.52 -3.58 11.26
N VAL A 385 -9.27 -4.79 10.80
CA VAL A 385 -10.04 -5.45 9.74
C VAL A 385 -10.57 -6.79 10.28
N GLY A 386 -11.85 -6.82 10.63
CA GLY A 386 -12.46 -7.96 11.33
C GLY A 386 -11.80 -8.21 12.70
N ILE A 387 -11.14 -9.36 12.83
CA ILE A 387 -10.40 -9.77 14.04
C ILE A 387 -8.90 -9.45 13.98
N ARG A 388 -8.40 -8.99 12.83
CA ARG A 388 -6.98 -8.71 12.61
C ARG A 388 -6.69 -7.24 12.86
N TYR A 389 -5.51 -6.98 13.40
CA TYR A 389 -4.95 -5.64 13.49
C TYR A 389 -3.76 -5.53 12.55
N SER A 390 -3.50 -4.32 12.05
CA SER A 390 -2.33 -4.01 11.25
C SER A 390 -1.93 -2.58 11.51
N PHE A 391 -0.66 -2.22 11.31
CA PHE A 391 -0.29 -0.81 11.27
C PHE A 391 -1.07 -0.11 10.16
N ILE A 392 -1.51 1.13 10.38
CA ILE A 392 -2.21 1.92 9.35
C ILE A 392 -1.41 2.05 8.06
N HIS A 393 -0.08 1.94 8.16
CA HIS A 393 0.84 1.86 7.04
C HIS A 393 2.05 1.01 7.42
N HIS A 394 2.56 0.19 6.49
CA HIS A 394 3.69 -0.71 6.75
C HIS A 394 4.97 0.04 7.14
N SER A 395 5.17 1.27 6.69
CA SER A 395 6.36 2.05 7.08
C SER A 395 6.47 2.28 8.59
N LEU A 396 5.36 2.19 9.34
CA LEU A 396 5.38 2.24 10.80
C LEU A 396 5.98 0.96 11.39
N LEU A 397 5.67 -0.21 10.81
CA LEU A 397 6.29 -1.49 11.18
C LEU A 397 7.81 -1.43 10.93
N GLU A 398 8.22 -0.96 9.75
CA GLU A 398 9.63 -0.74 9.37
C GLU A 398 10.33 0.32 10.22
N TYR A 399 9.59 1.20 10.89
CA TYR A 399 10.14 2.23 11.78
C TYR A 399 10.29 1.74 13.23
N PHE A 400 9.31 1.00 13.74
CA PHE A 400 9.33 0.50 15.12
C PHE A 400 10.30 -0.66 15.32
N TYR A 401 10.53 -1.49 14.30
CA TYR A 401 11.48 -2.60 14.40
C TYR A 401 12.95 -2.15 14.58
N PRO A 402 13.49 -1.17 13.83
CA PRO A 402 14.79 -0.54 14.12
C PRO A 402 14.94 -0.04 15.55
N ARG A 403 13.87 0.52 16.14
CA ARG A 403 13.88 0.97 17.54
C ARG A 403 14.10 -0.20 18.50
N HIS A 404 13.50 -1.35 18.23
CA HIS A 404 13.75 -2.56 19.01
C HIS A 404 15.23 -3.00 18.93
N ILE A 405 15.84 -2.96 17.75
CA ILE A 405 17.27 -3.26 17.56
C ILE A 405 18.14 -2.25 18.31
N PHE A 406 17.83 -0.96 18.19
CA PHE A 406 18.55 0.12 18.86
C PHE A 406 18.46 0.02 20.39
N ASP A 407 17.35 -0.47 20.94
CA ASP A 407 17.18 -0.62 22.38
C ASP A 407 17.75 -1.95 22.91
N ALA A 408 17.96 -2.95 22.05
CA ALA A 408 18.60 -4.23 22.38
C ALA A 408 20.10 -4.10 22.75
N LYS A 409 20.63 -2.87 22.76
CA LYS A 409 21.94 -2.39 23.24
C LYS A 409 22.51 -3.00 24.52
N ALA A 410 21.75 -3.80 25.27
CA ALA A 410 22.10 -4.41 26.55
C ALA A 410 22.42 -5.92 26.49
N SER A 411 22.16 -6.63 25.39
CA SER A 411 22.43 -8.08 25.31
C SER A 411 23.87 -8.37 24.84
N LEU A 412 24.67 -9.00 25.69
CA LEU A 412 26.02 -9.50 25.38
C LEU A 412 26.00 -10.79 24.54
N ASP A 413 24.84 -11.45 24.41
CA ASP A 413 24.70 -12.70 23.67
C ASP A 413 24.32 -12.39 22.21
N ILE A 414 25.33 -12.41 21.31
CA ILE A 414 25.15 -12.11 19.88
C ILE A 414 24.18 -13.10 19.22
N SER A 415 24.10 -14.36 19.68
CA SER A 415 23.23 -15.38 19.09
C SER A 415 21.74 -15.03 19.22
N LYS A 416 21.38 -14.28 20.27
CA LYS A 416 20.01 -13.81 20.53
C LYS A 416 19.78 -12.36 20.11
N HIS A 417 20.81 -11.67 19.67
CA HIS A 417 20.70 -10.27 19.30
C HIS A 417 19.86 -10.14 18.02
N PRO A 418 18.94 -9.16 17.92
CA PRO A 418 18.11 -8.96 16.73
C PRO A 418 18.91 -8.83 15.42
N LEU A 419 20.15 -8.29 15.50
CA LEU A 419 21.07 -8.20 14.35
C LEU A 419 21.48 -9.58 13.79
N SER A 420 21.45 -10.65 14.59
CA SER A 420 21.83 -12.00 14.13
C SER A 420 20.63 -12.80 13.64
N GLN A 421 19.41 -12.41 14.01
CA GLN A 421 18.20 -13.21 13.79
C GLN A 421 17.64 -13.10 12.38
N ARG A 422 17.90 -11.99 11.67
CA ARG A 422 17.36 -11.74 10.33
C ARG A 422 18.41 -11.13 9.42
N ASN A 423 18.34 -11.43 8.12
CA ASN A 423 19.12 -10.70 7.13
C ASN A 423 18.44 -9.35 6.88
N LEU A 424 18.97 -8.29 7.49
CA LEU A 424 18.45 -6.92 7.38
C LEU A 424 18.93 -6.23 6.12
N VAL A 425 19.95 -6.75 5.44
CA VAL A 425 20.46 -6.22 4.16
C VAL A 425 19.35 -6.16 3.10
N LYS A 426 18.39 -7.11 3.14
CA LYS A 426 17.21 -7.13 2.26
C LYS A 426 16.14 -6.08 2.61
N GLU A 427 16.23 -5.48 3.79
CA GLU A 427 15.23 -4.58 4.37
C GLU A 427 15.75 -3.13 4.37
N SER A 428 15.95 -2.54 3.19
CA SER A 428 16.58 -1.22 3.01
C SER A 428 15.98 -0.13 3.91
N SER A 429 14.66 -0.11 4.11
CA SER A 429 14.01 0.87 4.99
C SER A 429 14.43 0.73 6.46
N ILE A 430 14.62 -0.49 6.95
CA ILE A 430 15.10 -0.75 8.31
C ILE A 430 16.57 -0.29 8.44
N ILE A 431 17.40 -0.62 7.44
CA ILE A 431 18.81 -0.18 7.39
C ILE A 431 18.91 1.35 7.44
N HIS A 432 18.13 2.08 6.63
CA HIS A 432 18.17 3.55 6.66
C HIS A 432 17.75 4.14 8.01
N PHE A 433 16.73 3.57 8.68
CA PHE A 433 16.35 4.02 10.03
C PHE A 433 17.42 3.73 11.09
N LEU A 434 18.21 2.67 10.92
CA LEU A 434 19.35 2.39 11.81
C LEU A 434 20.54 3.30 11.47
N ALA A 435 20.82 3.52 10.19
CA ALA A 435 21.87 4.40 9.71
C ALA A 435 21.67 5.84 10.19
N GLU A 436 20.44 6.38 10.08
CA GLU A 436 20.11 7.70 10.63
C GLU A 436 20.40 7.76 12.13
N ARG A 437 20.15 6.68 12.89
CA ARG A 437 20.42 6.61 14.35
C ARG A 437 21.89 6.60 14.71
N VAL A 438 22.78 6.12 13.83
CA VAL A 438 24.24 6.15 14.05
C VAL A 438 24.69 7.59 14.32
N HIS A 439 24.17 8.56 13.56
CA HIS A 439 24.52 9.98 13.73
C HIS A 439 24.03 10.61 15.04
N TYR A 440 23.00 10.05 15.69
CA TYR A 440 22.45 10.61 16.94
C TYR A 440 23.10 10.02 18.20
N ASP A 441 23.72 8.84 18.11
CA ASP A 441 24.29 8.16 19.27
C ASP A 441 25.64 7.48 18.95
N PRO A 442 26.77 8.13 19.32
CA PRO A 442 28.10 7.55 19.14
C PRO A 442 28.30 6.20 19.84
N THR A 443 27.57 5.93 20.93
CA THR A 443 27.66 4.63 21.61
C THR A 443 27.03 3.52 20.78
N PHE A 444 26.07 3.84 19.91
CA PHE A 444 25.49 2.90 18.98
C PHE A 444 26.49 2.54 17.88
N GLU A 445 27.19 3.52 17.31
CA GLU A 445 28.27 3.29 16.34
C GLU A 445 29.36 2.37 16.90
N GLN A 446 29.83 2.65 18.12
CA GLN A 446 30.85 1.82 18.78
C GLN A 446 30.40 0.37 18.98
N LYS A 447 29.14 0.14 19.35
CA LYS A 447 28.59 -1.21 19.51
C LYS A 447 28.49 -1.93 18.17
N LEU A 448 28.12 -1.23 17.12
CA LEU A 448 28.11 -1.77 15.77
C LEU A 448 29.53 -2.20 15.35
N LEU A 449 30.54 -1.37 15.57
CA LEU A 449 31.95 -1.73 15.31
C LEU A 449 32.39 -2.96 16.13
N GLN A 450 31.97 -3.08 17.39
CA GLN A 450 32.26 -4.25 18.22
C GLN A 450 31.64 -5.54 17.66
N VAL A 451 30.46 -5.47 17.04
CA VAL A 451 29.83 -6.64 16.38
C VAL A 451 30.66 -7.11 15.18
N ILE A 452 31.24 -6.17 14.42
CA ILE A 452 32.15 -6.50 13.30
C ILE A 452 33.40 -7.20 13.83
N GLU A 453 34.03 -6.64 14.86
CA GLU A 453 35.21 -7.24 15.51
C GLU A 453 34.92 -8.63 16.08
N LEU A 454 33.74 -8.83 16.68
CA LEU A 454 33.33 -10.12 17.23
C LEU A 454 33.30 -11.21 16.15
N SER A 455 32.94 -10.87 14.91
CA SER A 455 32.88 -11.83 13.79
C SER A 455 34.22 -12.46 13.42
N LYS A 456 35.33 -11.78 13.75
CA LYS A 456 36.70 -12.30 13.58
C LYS A 456 36.88 -13.62 14.34
N THR A 457 36.27 -13.73 15.52
CA THR A 457 36.41 -14.89 16.40
C THR A 457 35.17 -15.78 16.41
N ASP A 458 33.97 -15.20 16.34
CA ASP A 458 32.71 -15.92 16.43
C ASP A 458 32.02 -16.07 15.06
N SER A 459 31.90 -17.32 14.61
CA SER A 459 31.14 -17.65 13.38
C SER A 459 29.65 -17.28 13.45
N GLN A 460 29.03 -17.27 14.64
CA GLN A 460 27.62 -16.94 14.82
C GLN A 460 27.34 -15.44 14.63
N ALA A 461 28.38 -14.60 14.76
CA ALA A 461 28.25 -13.16 14.56
C ALA A 461 28.26 -12.74 13.08
N SER A 462 28.45 -13.67 12.12
CA SER A 462 28.60 -13.31 10.71
C SER A 462 27.40 -12.55 10.14
N GLN A 463 26.17 -13.00 10.42
CA GLN A 463 24.98 -12.31 9.95
C GLN A 463 24.81 -10.93 10.60
N ALA A 464 25.12 -10.82 11.90
CA ALA A 464 25.11 -9.54 12.58
C ALA A 464 26.17 -8.59 12.04
N ALA A 465 27.37 -9.08 11.74
CA ALA A 465 28.43 -8.29 11.13
C ALA A 465 28.06 -7.82 9.73
N ALA A 466 27.49 -8.68 8.88
CA ALA A 466 27.01 -8.31 7.55
C ALA A 466 25.93 -7.21 7.61
N ASN A 467 24.94 -7.36 8.51
CA ASN A 467 23.94 -6.32 8.75
C ASN A 467 24.58 -5.03 9.28
N THR A 468 25.54 -5.16 10.19
CA THR A 468 26.14 -4.03 10.88
C THR A 468 27.03 -3.19 9.98
N ILE A 469 27.91 -3.82 9.20
CA ILE A 469 28.76 -3.09 8.26
C ILE A 469 27.91 -2.41 7.18
N THR A 470 26.81 -3.05 6.75
CA THR A 470 25.82 -2.44 5.86
C THR A 470 25.20 -1.17 6.49
N ILE A 471 24.79 -1.22 7.75
CA ILE A 471 24.25 -0.05 8.47
C ILE A 471 25.28 1.09 8.53
N LEU A 472 26.53 0.79 8.87
CA LEU A 472 27.60 1.78 8.99
C LEU A 472 27.95 2.41 7.64
N VAL A 473 28.04 1.61 6.57
CA VAL A 473 28.24 2.11 5.20
C VAL A 473 27.10 3.02 4.78
N LYS A 474 25.83 2.62 5.00
CA LYS A 474 24.67 3.47 4.68
C LYS A 474 24.52 4.70 5.59
N ALA A 475 25.21 4.74 6.74
CA ALA A 475 25.39 5.93 7.56
C ALA A 475 26.56 6.81 7.08
N GLY A 476 27.28 6.43 6.03
CA GLY A 476 28.43 7.19 5.53
C GLY A 476 29.67 7.08 6.42
N ILE A 477 29.78 6.03 7.24
CA ILE A 477 31.00 5.75 8.00
C ILE A 477 32.06 5.21 7.03
N HIS A 478 33.24 5.82 7.05
CA HIS A 478 34.36 5.41 6.21
C HIS A 478 35.22 4.36 6.91
N PHE A 479 35.68 3.36 6.17
CA PHE A 479 36.55 2.28 6.63
C PHE A 479 37.96 2.37 6.04
N ASN A 480 38.38 3.58 5.64
CA ASN A 480 39.69 3.80 5.05
C ASN A 480 40.81 3.41 6.03
N GLY A 481 41.75 2.57 5.59
CA GLY A 481 42.84 2.06 6.42
C GLY A 481 42.41 1.12 7.55
N ALA A 482 41.15 0.66 7.57
CA ALA A 482 40.65 -0.20 8.64
C ALA A 482 41.30 -1.60 8.58
N ASP A 483 41.64 -2.14 9.76
CA ASP A 483 42.02 -3.54 9.93
C ASP A 483 40.76 -4.41 9.99
N LEU A 484 40.38 -4.92 8.82
CA LEU A 484 39.22 -5.77 8.62
C LEU A 484 39.65 -7.24 8.40
N GLN A 485 40.82 -7.64 8.91
CA GLN A 485 41.28 -9.02 8.77
C GLN A 485 40.40 -10.00 9.57
N SER A 486 40.09 -11.14 8.97
CA SER A 486 39.26 -12.25 9.46
C SER A 486 37.77 -11.96 9.73
N ILE A 487 37.24 -10.80 9.35
CA ILE A 487 35.80 -10.51 9.44
C ILE A 487 34.95 -11.47 8.58
N LYS A 488 33.71 -11.69 9.03
CA LYS A 488 32.78 -12.60 8.32
C LYS A 488 31.53 -11.84 7.90
N ILE A 489 31.58 -11.20 6.74
CA ILE A 489 30.53 -10.29 6.26
C ILE A 489 29.88 -10.77 4.95
N SER A 490 29.83 -12.08 4.72
CA SER A 490 29.16 -12.66 3.55
C SER A 490 27.72 -12.14 3.43
N GLY A 491 27.33 -11.69 2.24
CA GLY A 491 25.98 -11.13 1.99
C GLY A 491 25.77 -9.67 2.40
N ALA A 492 26.80 -8.97 2.88
CA ALA A 492 26.72 -7.54 3.19
C ALA A 492 26.54 -6.66 1.96
N ASP A 493 25.91 -5.50 2.14
CA ASP A 493 25.84 -4.45 1.14
C ASP A 493 26.81 -3.32 1.49
N LEU A 494 27.95 -3.30 0.78
CA LEU A 494 28.99 -2.28 0.91
C LEU A 494 28.92 -1.24 -0.23
N SER A 495 27.81 -1.22 -0.98
CA SER A 495 27.67 -0.29 -2.09
C SER A 495 27.76 1.16 -1.66
N ASP A 496 28.45 1.95 -2.49
CA ASP A 496 28.79 3.37 -2.26
C ASP A 496 29.72 3.61 -1.03
N GLY A 497 30.30 2.56 -0.46
CA GLY A 497 31.20 2.66 0.69
C GLY A 497 32.63 3.09 0.37
N GLN A 498 33.33 3.64 1.37
CA GLN A 498 34.75 4.02 1.28
C GLN A 498 35.63 3.10 2.13
N PHE A 499 36.50 2.35 1.47
CA PHE A 499 37.37 1.32 2.02
C PHE A 499 38.81 1.45 1.49
N ASP A 500 39.24 2.66 1.15
CA ASP A 500 40.58 2.90 0.61
C ASP A 500 41.64 2.45 1.62
N SER A 501 42.65 1.70 1.16
CA SER A 501 43.70 1.11 2.00
C SER A 501 43.22 0.14 3.10
N ALA A 502 41.98 -0.35 3.04
CA ALA A 502 41.47 -1.34 4.00
C ALA A 502 42.15 -2.71 3.82
N GLN A 503 42.30 -3.45 4.94
CA GLN A 503 42.88 -4.79 4.97
C GLN A 503 41.77 -5.84 4.95
N LEU A 504 41.55 -6.47 3.79
CA LEU A 504 40.48 -7.47 3.54
C LEU A 504 41.08 -8.78 3.00
N GLN A 505 42.24 -9.19 3.49
CA GLN A 505 42.93 -10.40 3.03
C GLN A 505 42.34 -11.66 3.66
N GLY A 506 41.96 -12.64 2.84
CA GLY A 506 41.43 -13.93 3.33
C GLY A 506 39.99 -13.88 3.82
N GLU A 507 39.29 -12.75 3.63
CA GLU A 507 37.92 -12.55 4.11
C GLU A 507 36.88 -13.38 3.37
N ASP A 508 35.77 -13.69 4.05
CA ASP A 508 34.57 -14.21 3.42
C ASP A 508 33.68 -13.05 2.93
N LEU A 509 33.87 -12.67 1.66
CA LEU A 509 33.11 -11.62 0.98
C LEU A 509 32.06 -12.20 0.01
N ARG A 510 31.71 -13.48 0.14
CA ARG A 510 30.76 -14.12 -0.80
C ARG A 510 29.40 -13.42 -0.76
N ASN A 511 28.75 -13.29 -1.92
CA ASN A 511 27.46 -12.63 -2.09
C ASN A 511 27.42 -11.15 -1.63
N THR A 512 28.57 -10.47 -1.49
CA THR A 512 28.58 -9.05 -1.11
C THR A 512 28.27 -8.16 -2.31
N ASN A 513 27.57 -7.04 -2.05
CA ASN A 513 27.33 -6.00 -3.04
C ASN A 513 28.40 -4.91 -2.90
N LEU A 514 29.27 -4.78 -3.91
CA LEU A 514 30.39 -3.85 -3.99
C LEU A 514 30.18 -2.76 -5.05
N ARG A 515 28.93 -2.55 -5.51
CA ARG A 515 28.60 -1.49 -6.47
C ARG A 515 29.12 -0.11 -6.02
N ASN A 516 29.81 0.59 -6.92
CA ASN A 516 30.36 1.94 -6.69
C ASN A 516 31.27 2.07 -5.45
N ILE A 517 31.80 0.98 -4.91
CA ILE A 517 32.68 1.01 -3.74
C ILE A 517 34.02 1.67 -4.09
N TRP A 518 34.63 2.37 -3.14
CA TRP A 518 36.00 2.85 -3.24
C TRP A 518 36.94 1.92 -2.48
N LEU A 519 37.85 1.27 -3.21
CA LEU A 519 38.78 0.27 -2.70
C LEU A 519 40.24 0.61 -3.11
N CYS A 520 40.56 1.89 -3.28
CA CYS A 520 41.90 2.30 -3.73
C CYS A 520 42.95 1.80 -2.73
N GLN A 521 43.93 1.01 -3.20
CA GLN A 521 44.97 0.41 -2.36
C GLN A 521 44.46 -0.57 -1.28
N ALA A 522 43.20 -1.00 -1.34
CA ALA A 522 42.70 -2.06 -0.47
C ALA A 522 43.34 -3.41 -0.86
N ASP A 523 43.64 -4.24 0.13
CA ASP A 523 44.23 -5.56 -0.11
C ASP A 523 43.16 -6.65 0.06
N LEU A 524 42.75 -7.24 -1.06
CA LEU A 524 41.77 -8.33 -1.16
C LEU A 524 42.44 -9.70 -1.39
N SER A 525 43.75 -9.82 -1.16
CA SER A 525 44.51 -11.04 -1.41
C SER A 525 43.89 -12.23 -0.67
N ASN A 526 43.64 -13.33 -1.39
CA ASN A 526 43.03 -14.56 -0.86
C ASN A 526 41.57 -14.43 -0.35
N ALA A 527 40.88 -13.29 -0.57
CA ALA A 527 39.48 -13.15 -0.19
C ALA A 527 38.56 -14.09 -1.01
N GLN A 528 37.53 -14.64 -0.36
CA GLN A 528 36.49 -15.43 -1.01
C GLN A 528 35.46 -14.51 -1.66
N MET A 529 35.50 -14.42 -2.99
CA MET A 529 34.74 -13.43 -3.77
C MET A 529 33.65 -14.06 -4.67
N ALA A 530 33.17 -15.26 -4.32
CA ALA A 530 32.09 -15.91 -5.09
C ALA A 530 30.80 -15.08 -5.02
N ASP A 531 30.15 -14.92 -6.17
CA ASP A 531 28.88 -14.19 -6.32
C ASP A 531 28.90 -12.73 -5.83
N ILE A 532 30.07 -12.08 -5.85
CA ILE A 532 30.18 -10.64 -5.61
C ILE A 532 29.58 -9.86 -6.77
N ASP A 533 28.88 -8.78 -6.41
CA ASP A 533 28.28 -7.86 -7.37
C ASP A 533 29.03 -6.52 -7.39
N PHE A 534 29.88 -6.32 -8.39
CA PHE A 534 30.62 -5.07 -8.60
C PHE A 534 29.79 -4.00 -9.34
N GLY A 535 28.60 -4.32 -9.83
CA GLY A 535 27.79 -3.41 -10.66
C GLY A 535 28.22 -3.26 -12.10
N GLU A 536 29.47 -3.58 -12.43
CA GLU A 536 29.96 -3.60 -13.79
C GLU A 536 29.89 -5.02 -14.36
N LEU A 537 29.27 -5.15 -15.54
CA LEU A 537 29.38 -6.39 -16.31
C LEU A 537 30.74 -6.39 -17.00
N PRO A 538 31.45 -7.53 -17.04
CA PRO A 538 32.70 -7.63 -17.78
C PRO A 538 32.44 -7.26 -19.25
N TYR A 539 33.12 -6.23 -19.75
CA TYR A 539 33.13 -5.96 -21.18
C TYR A 539 34.15 -6.90 -21.83
N LEU A 540 33.69 -7.66 -22.82
CA LEU A 540 34.60 -8.40 -23.69
C LEU A 540 35.24 -7.40 -24.65
N GLN A 541 36.53 -7.19 -24.50
CA GLN A 541 37.32 -6.48 -25.50
C GLN A 541 37.59 -7.46 -26.64
N GLU A 542 36.83 -7.34 -27.74
CA GLU A 542 37.13 -8.08 -28.96
C GLU A 542 38.40 -7.48 -29.57
N ASP A 543 39.52 -8.18 -29.46
CA ASP A 543 40.72 -7.84 -30.23
C ASP A 543 40.37 -8.04 -31.70
N SER A 544 40.14 -6.93 -32.41
CA SER A 544 39.97 -6.94 -33.86
C SER A 544 41.27 -7.42 -34.52
N ALA A 545 41.27 -8.68 -34.95
CA ALA A 545 42.36 -9.33 -35.68
C ALA A 545 42.49 -8.83 -37.12
#